data_AF-X0WEU1-F1
#
_entry.id   AF-X0WEU1-F1
#
_cell.length_a   1.000
_cell.length_b   1.000
_cell.length_c   1.000
_cell.angle_alpha   90.00
_cell.angle_beta   90.00
_cell.angle_gamma   90.00
#
_symmetry.space_group_name_H-M   'P 1'
#
loop_
_entity.id
_entity.type
_entity.pdbx_description
1 polymer ?
#
loop_
_entity_poly.entity_id
_entity_poly.type
_entity_poly.pdbx_seq_one_letter_code
_entity_poly.pdbx_strand_id
1 'polypeptide(L)'
;MKTIRILTAFLAVIFVSCGLSSQDELTAKQIMDKGFETMKLAGSEAVSTMTIIDSKGRERVRQIAMVTKLFDNGDTEKRLLRFLSPADVKGTGLLVFDYKEKDDDMWLFMPALRKTRRIV
;
A
#
# COMPACT_ATOMS: atom_id res chain seq x y z
N MET A 1 59.14 -18.08 -14.30
CA MET A 1 58.50 -17.22 -15.35
C MET A 1 57.20 -17.79 -15.91
N LYS A 2 57.09 -19.11 -16.18
CA LYS A 2 55.85 -19.73 -16.71
C LYS A 2 54.67 -19.70 -15.72
N THR A 3 54.92 -19.94 -14.43
CA THR A 3 53.90 -19.91 -13.36
C THR A 3 53.31 -18.52 -13.10
N ILE A 4 54.15 -17.48 -13.14
CA ILE A 4 53.73 -16.08 -13.00
C ILE A 4 52.81 -15.66 -14.17
N ARG A 5 53.11 -16.11 -15.40
CA ARG A 5 52.28 -15.86 -16.59
C ARG A 5 50.92 -16.56 -16.56
N ILE A 6 50.85 -17.76 -15.95
CA ILE A 6 49.59 -18.49 -15.75
C ILE A 6 48.73 -17.79 -14.69
N LEU A 7 49.35 -17.32 -13.60
CA LEU A 7 48.65 -16.60 -12.53
C LEU A 7 48.09 -15.25 -13.02
N THR A 8 48.84 -14.50 -13.83
CA THR A 8 48.35 -13.25 -14.42
C THR A 8 47.25 -13.48 -15.46
N ALA A 9 47.31 -14.57 -16.24
CA ALA A 9 46.23 -14.94 -17.15
C ALA A 9 44.95 -15.33 -16.40
N PHE A 10 45.06 -16.05 -15.28
CA PHE A 10 43.91 -16.42 -14.44
C PHE A 10 43.26 -15.18 -13.78
N LEU A 11 44.07 -14.24 -13.31
CA LEU A 11 43.60 -12.98 -12.73
C LEU A 11 42.89 -12.09 -13.77
N ALA A 12 43.38 -12.07 -15.02
CA ALA A 12 42.75 -11.34 -16.12
C ALA A 12 41.38 -11.94 -16.52
N VAL A 13 41.21 -13.27 -16.48
CA VAL A 13 39.94 -13.94 -16.75
C VAL A 13 38.89 -13.63 -15.67
N ILE A 14 39.30 -13.53 -14.40
CA ILE A 14 38.42 -13.12 -13.30
C ILE A 14 38.00 -11.65 -13.45
N PHE A 15 38.90 -10.78 -13.93
CA PHE A 15 38.58 -9.36 -14.14
C PHE A 15 37.59 -9.14 -15.29
N VAL A 16 37.71 -9.92 -16.39
CA VAL A 16 36.79 -9.86 -17.53
C VAL A 16 35.41 -10.44 -17.20
N SER A 17 35.34 -11.49 -16.37
CA SER A 17 34.06 -12.07 -15.94
C SER A 17 33.30 -11.20 -14.96
N CYS A 18 33.98 -10.31 -14.22
CA CYS A 18 33.32 -9.34 -13.34
C CYS A 18 32.65 -8.18 -14.13
N GLY A 19 33.20 -7.81 -15.29
CA GLY A 19 32.70 -6.71 -16.13
C GLY A 19 31.44 -7.02 -16.96
N LEU A 20 30.97 -8.28 -16.97
CA LEU A 20 29.81 -8.74 -17.74
C LEU A 20 28.54 -8.93 -16.90
N SER A 21 28.56 -8.53 -15.63
CA SER A 21 27.34 -8.48 -14.82
C SER A 21 26.50 -7.29 -15.25
N SER A 22 25.72 -7.45 -16.33
CA SER A 22 24.61 -6.55 -16.62
C SER A 22 23.63 -6.69 -15.45
N GLN A 23 23.62 -5.70 -14.56
CA GLN A 23 22.55 -5.57 -13.59
C GLN A 23 21.31 -5.24 -14.40
N ASP A 24 20.46 -6.24 -14.67
CA ASP A 24 19.15 -5.97 -15.26
C ASP A 24 18.44 -4.98 -14.34
N GLU A 25 18.24 -3.77 -14.85
CA GLU A 25 17.49 -2.74 -14.13
C GLU A 25 16.08 -3.26 -13.86
N LEU A 26 15.59 -3.06 -12.64
CA LEU A 26 14.25 -3.49 -12.27
C LEU A 26 13.24 -2.86 -13.23
N THR A 27 12.34 -3.68 -13.75
CA THR A 27 11.21 -3.17 -14.52
C THR A 27 10.32 -2.27 -13.65
N ALA A 28 9.60 -1.33 -14.28
CA ALA A 28 8.66 -0.47 -13.57
C ALA A 28 7.66 -1.26 -12.72
N LYS A 29 7.17 -2.41 -13.22
CA LYS A 29 6.28 -3.30 -12.46
C LYS A 29 6.94 -3.81 -11.18
N GLN A 30 8.18 -4.31 -11.26
CA GLN A 30 8.88 -4.84 -10.09
C GLN A 30 9.16 -3.76 -9.05
N ILE A 31 9.43 -2.52 -9.47
CA ILE A 31 9.57 -1.38 -8.55
C ILE A 31 8.26 -1.12 -7.81
N MET A 32 7.14 -1.09 -8.54
CA MET A 32 5.81 -0.87 -7.96
C MET A 32 5.41 -2.01 -7.01
N ASP A 33 5.59 -3.27 -7.43
CA ASP A 33 5.30 -4.45 -6.61
C ASP A 33 6.12 -4.41 -5.31
N LYS A 34 7.42 -4.12 -5.41
CA LYS A 34 8.31 -4.03 -4.25
C LYS A 34 7.89 -2.90 -3.32
N GLY A 35 7.55 -1.73 -3.85
CA GLY A 35 7.05 -0.61 -3.07
C GLY A 35 5.79 -0.98 -2.30
N PHE A 36 4.82 -1.61 -2.97
CA PHE A 36 3.58 -2.05 -2.35
C PHE A 36 3.81 -3.07 -1.23
N GLU A 37 4.63 -4.09 -1.49
CA GLU A 37 4.94 -5.12 -0.48
C GLU A 37 5.67 -4.54 0.74
N THR A 38 6.56 -3.55 0.56
CA THR A 38 7.23 -2.91 1.70
C THR A 38 6.30 -2.05 2.57
N MET A 39 5.17 -1.61 2.02
CA MET A 39 4.16 -0.82 2.73
C MET A 39 3.07 -1.67 3.40
N LYS A 40 2.99 -2.98 3.08
CA LYS A 40 2.00 -3.87 3.69
C LYS A 40 2.26 -4.02 5.20
N LEU A 41 1.25 -3.68 5.98
CA LEU A 41 1.21 -3.89 7.43
C LEU A 41 0.22 -5.00 7.75
N ALA A 42 0.55 -5.90 8.68
CA ALA A 42 -0.37 -6.95 9.11
C ALA A 42 -1.69 -6.39 9.67
N GLY A 43 -1.64 -5.19 10.24
CA GLY A 43 -2.77 -4.36 10.59
C GLY A 43 -2.30 -3.02 11.13
N SER A 44 -3.20 -2.05 11.18
CA SER A 44 -2.93 -0.74 11.77
C SER A 44 -4.21 -0.11 12.29
N GLU A 45 -4.05 0.79 13.25
CA GLU A 45 -5.12 1.63 13.77
C GLU A 45 -4.63 3.07 13.75
N ALA A 46 -5.51 3.99 13.35
CA ALA A 46 -5.18 5.41 13.27
C ALA A 46 -6.40 6.28 13.56
N VAL A 47 -6.17 7.41 14.21
CA VAL A 47 -7.10 8.54 14.24
C VAL A 47 -6.49 9.65 13.40
N SER A 48 -7.19 10.09 12.37
CA SER A 48 -6.72 11.11 11.43
C SER A 48 -7.68 12.28 11.34
N THR A 49 -7.13 13.44 10.99
CA THR A 49 -7.88 14.65 10.66
C THR A 49 -7.80 14.88 9.17
N MET A 50 -8.95 14.90 8.50
CA MET A 50 -9.11 15.19 7.08
C MET A 50 -9.65 16.60 6.91
N THR A 51 -8.85 17.48 6.32
CA THR A 51 -9.26 18.84 5.95
C THR A 51 -9.47 18.91 4.44
N ILE A 52 -10.71 19.17 4.02
CA ILE A 52 -11.06 19.38 2.62
C ILE A 52 -11.28 20.88 2.41
N ILE A 53 -10.47 21.47 1.53
CA ILE A 53 -10.53 22.90 1.18
C ILE A 53 -11.11 23.01 -0.23
N ASP A 54 -12.19 23.77 -0.41
CA ASP A 54 -12.76 24.00 -1.74
C ASP A 54 -12.10 25.18 -2.47
N SER A 55 -12.47 25.40 -3.73
CA SER A 55 -11.89 26.46 -4.56
C SER A 55 -12.11 27.89 -4.04
N LYS A 56 -13.02 28.07 -3.07
CA LYS A 56 -13.29 29.36 -2.42
C LYS A 56 -12.59 29.46 -1.04
N GLY A 57 -11.76 28.48 -0.68
CA GLY A 57 -11.04 28.44 0.58
C GLY A 57 -11.88 27.97 1.78
N ARG A 58 -13.10 27.45 1.57
CA ARG A 58 -13.91 26.95 2.68
C ARG A 58 -13.43 25.58 3.10
N GLU A 59 -13.27 25.41 4.41
CA GLU A 59 -12.78 24.16 4.99
C GLU A 59 -13.90 23.28 5.52
N ARG A 60 -13.76 21.97 5.29
CA ARG A 60 -14.52 20.93 5.98
C ARG A 60 -13.52 20.01 6.67
N VAL A 61 -13.53 20.03 8.00
CA VAL A 61 -12.63 19.23 8.82
C VAL A 61 -13.39 18.04 9.38
N ARG A 62 -12.84 16.83 9.22
CA ARG A 62 -13.42 15.59 9.72
C ARG A 62 -12.38 14.83 10.52
N GLN A 63 -12.78 14.23 11.63
CA GLN A 63 -11.94 13.28 12.36
C GLN A 63 -12.42 11.86 12.09
N ILE A 64 -11.49 10.96 11.78
CA ILE A 64 -11.78 9.60 11.34
C ILE A 64 -10.96 8.64 12.19
N ALA A 65 -11.60 7.61 12.73
CA ALA A 65 -10.91 6.42 13.20
C ALA A 65 -10.89 5.37 12.09
N MET A 66 -9.75 4.75 11.86
CA MET A 66 -9.57 3.69 10.89
C MET A 66 -8.85 2.51 11.54
N VAL A 67 -9.31 1.31 11.23
CA VAL A 67 -8.57 0.07 11.46
C VAL A 67 -8.44 -0.69 10.15
N THR A 68 -7.25 -1.23 9.90
CA THR A 68 -6.98 -2.15 8.80
C THR A 68 -6.37 -3.44 9.31
N LYS A 69 -6.60 -4.53 8.59
CA LYS A 69 -5.96 -5.83 8.85
C LYS A 69 -5.91 -6.66 7.57
N LEU A 70 -4.80 -7.36 7.39
CA LEU A 70 -4.64 -8.37 6.35
C LEU A 70 -5.26 -9.71 6.78
N PHE A 71 -5.93 -10.35 5.83
CA PHE A 71 -6.56 -11.66 5.91
C PHE A 71 -6.05 -12.52 4.75
N ASP A 72 -6.37 -13.81 4.77
CA ASP A 72 -6.15 -14.72 3.64
C ASP A 72 -4.68 -14.69 3.16
N ASN A 73 -3.75 -14.82 4.11
CA ASN A 73 -2.30 -14.75 3.89
C ASN A 73 -1.81 -13.45 3.20
N GLY A 74 -2.56 -12.35 3.35
CA GLY A 74 -2.21 -11.06 2.76
C GLY A 74 -2.85 -10.80 1.39
N ASP A 75 -3.72 -11.69 0.92
CA ASP A 75 -4.45 -11.51 -0.35
C ASP A 75 -5.77 -10.75 -0.18
N THR A 76 -6.19 -10.46 1.06
CA THR A 76 -7.36 -9.62 1.34
C THR A 76 -7.06 -8.62 2.45
N GLU A 77 -7.27 -7.34 2.19
CA GLU A 77 -7.19 -6.28 3.20
C GLU A 77 -8.60 -5.84 3.60
N LYS A 78 -8.92 -5.84 4.89
CA LYS A 78 -10.20 -5.33 5.39
C LYS A 78 -10.00 -4.06 6.17
N ARG A 79 -10.73 -3.01 5.79
CA ARG A 79 -10.67 -1.68 6.40
C ARG A 79 -12.03 -1.28 6.96
N LEU A 80 -12.04 -0.80 8.19
CA LEU A 80 -13.20 -0.16 8.79
C LEU A 80 -12.86 1.29 9.13
N LEU A 81 -13.59 2.22 8.54
CA LEU A 81 -13.53 3.64 8.87
C LEU A 81 -14.79 4.04 9.64
N ARG A 82 -14.62 4.94 10.60
CA ARG A 82 -15.72 5.59 11.32
C ARG A 82 -15.44 7.07 11.47
N PHE A 83 -16.39 7.89 11.04
CA PHE A 83 -16.35 9.33 11.27
C PHE A 83 -16.65 9.61 12.75
N LEU A 84 -15.72 10.30 13.42
CA LEU A 84 -15.84 10.72 14.82
C LEU A 84 -16.44 12.13 14.94
N SER A 85 -16.13 13.00 13.97
CA SER A 85 -16.60 14.39 13.91
C SER A 85 -16.59 14.90 12.45
N PRO A 86 -17.37 15.95 12.12
CA PRO A 86 -18.36 16.66 12.95
C PRO A 86 -19.67 15.88 13.17
N ALA A 87 -20.63 16.47 13.88
CA ALA A 87 -21.89 15.84 14.26
C ALA A 87 -22.76 15.39 13.07
N ASP A 88 -22.64 16.06 11.93
CA ASP A 88 -23.35 15.77 10.67
C ASP A 88 -22.94 14.42 10.05
N VAL A 89 -21.70 14.00 10.23
CA VAL A 89 -21.17 12.73 9.73
C VAL A 89 -20.86 11.72 10.83
N LYS A 90 -20.89 12.13 12.10
CA LYS A 90 -20.51 11.30 13.25
C LYS A 90 -21.25 9.97 13.25
N GLY A 91 -20.49 8.89 13.36
CA GLY A 91 -21.00 7.52 13.35
C GLY A 91 -21.23 6.91 11.97
N THR A 92 -21.10 7.69 10.89
CA THR A 92 -21.03 7.14 9.52
C THR A 92 -19.86 6.18 9.45
N GLY A 93 -20.09 5.00 8.90
CA GLY A 93 -19.11 3.93 8.81
C GLY A 93 -18.89 3.49 7.37
N LEU A 94 -17.65 3.15 7.02
CA LEU A 94 -17.30 2.55 5.75
C LEU A 94 -16.55 1.24 6.02
N LEU A 95 -17.04 0.14 5.48
CA LEU A 95 -16.37 -1.15 5.48
C LEU A 95 -15.91 -1.44 4.06
N VAL A 96 -14.64 -1.80 3.88
CA VAL A 96 -14.05 -2.15 2.58
C VAL A 96 -13.34 -3.47 2.71
N PHE A 97 -13.65 -4.41 1.81
CA PHE A 97 -12.87 -5.61 1.58
C PHE A 97 -12.17 -5.45 0.23
N ASP A 98 -10.86 -5.29 0.29
CA ASP A 98 -9.97 -5.13 -0.84
C ASP A 98 -9.38 -6.50 -1.18
N TYR A 99 -9.61 -6.97 -2.39
CA TYR A 99 -9.19 -8.30 -2.83
C TYR A 99 -8.15 -8.21 -3.93
N LYS A 100 -7.17 -9.10 -3.88
CA LYS A 100 -6.11 -9.14 -4.89
C LYS A 100 -6.60 -9.47 -6.31
N GLU A 101 -7.59 -10.35 -6.44
CA GLU A 101 -7.96 -10.97 -7.73
C GLU A 101 -9.38 -10.62 -8.22
N LYS A 102 -10.17 -9.90 -7.43
CA LYS A 102 -11.56 -9.54 -7.77
C LYS A 102 -11.89 -8.13 -7.31
N ASP A 103 -13.02 -7.62 -7.77
CA ASP A 103 -13.52 -6.31 -7.37
C ASP A 103 -13.79 -6.23 -5.86
N ASP A 104 -13.52 -5.04 -5.31
CA ASP A 104 -13.72 -4.72 -3.90
C ASP A 104 -15.20 -4.74 -3.52
N ASP A 105 -15.47 -5.21 -2.29
CA ASP A 105 -16.78 -5.04 -1.68
C ASP A 105 -16.75 -3.82 -0.74
N MET A 106 -17.71 -2.91 -0.89
CA MET A 106 -17.79 -1.72 -0.02
C MET A 106 -19.19 -1.47 0.52
N TRP A 107 -19.27 -1.24 1.83
CA TRP A 107 -20.50 -0.92 2.53
C TRP A 107 -20.42 0.41 3.27
N LEU A 108 -21.42 1.26 3.04
CA LEU A 108 -21.63 2.50 3.76
C LEU A 108 -22.77 2.30 4.77
N PHE A 109 -22.47 2.54 6.04
CA PHE A 109 -23.44 2.61 7.11
C PHE A 109 -23.77 4.07 7.43
N MET A 110 -25.05 4.43 7.36
CA MET A 110 -25.54 5.77 7.69
C MET A 110 -26.37 5.71 8.98
N PRO A 111 -25.87 6.27 10.10
CA PRO A 111 -26.54 6.17 11.40
C PRO A 111 -27.92 6.85 11.41
N ALA A 112 -28.07 7.97 10.70
CA ALA A 112 -29.33 8.70 10.59
C ALA A 112 -30.46 7.85 9.98
N LEU A 113 -30.11 6.92 9.08
CA LEU A 113 -31.07 6.02 8.42
C LEU A 113 -31.11 4.64 9.07
N ARG A 114 -30.15 4.32 9.96
CA ARG A 114 -29.88 2.97 10.48
C ARG A 114 -29.82 1.92 9.36
N LYS A 115 -29.27 2.31 8.21
CA LYS A 115 -29.21 1.47 7.01
C LYS A 115 -27.77 1.31 6.55
N THR A 116 -27.50 0.11 6.07
CA THR A 116 -26.28 -0.23 5.34
C THR A 116 -26.61 -0.29 3.85
N ARG A 117 -25.77 0.32 3.03
CA ARG A 117 -25.85 0.25 1.56
C ARG A 117 -24.54 -0.28 1.02
N ARG A 118 -24.61 -1.27 0.12
CA ARG A 118 -23.47 -1.69 -0.69
C ARG A 118 -23.27 -0.70 -1.86
N ILE A 119 -22.03 -0.28 -2.10
CA ILE A 119 -21.70 0.74 -3.11
C ILE A 119 -20.98 0.12 -4.31
N VAL A 120 -20.18 -0.92 -4.08
CA VAL A 120 -19.52 -1.79 -5.06
C VAL A 120 -19.54 -3.23 -4.53
#